data_AF-A0A6G1YS97-F1
#
_entry.id   AF-A0A6G1YS97-F1
#
_cell.length_a   1.000
_cell.length_b   1.000
_cell.length_c   1.000
_cell.angle_alpha   90.00
_cell.angle_beta   90.00
_cell.angle_gamma   90.00
#
_symmetry.space_group_name_H-M   'P 1'
#
loop_
_entity.id
_entity.type
_entity.pdbx_description
1 polymer ?
#
loop_
_entity_poly.entity_id
_entity_poly.type
_entity_poly.pdbx_seq_one_letter_code
_entity_poly.pdbx_strand_id
1 'polypeptide(L)'
;MFVKIESVTERLVKVTILDIDNYGALIPLGLKEFQVDDYAVLQTLKNSTHAAIFTGDDDKIIILASGLSKDELDKEKTKTINAVDRKKEKDYH
;
A
#
# COMPACT_ATOMS: atom_id res chain seq x y z
N MET A 1 0.56 4.89 -3.16
CA MET A 1 0.36 4.71 -1.69
C MET A 1 0.09 3.24 -1.38
N PHE A 2 0.46 2.77 -0.18
CA PHE A 2 0.16 1.41 0.27
C PHE A 2 -1.18 1.38 0.99
N VAL A 3 -1.96 0.32 0.75
CA VAL A 3 -3.30 0.20 1.33
C VAL A 3 -3.62 -1.24 1.72
N LYS A 4 -4.44 -1.37 2.77
CA LYS A 4 -5.18 -2.59 3.08
C LYS A 4 -6.60 -2.45 2.54
N ILE A 5 -7.06 -3.43 1.79
CA ILE A 5 -8.40 -3.46 1.22
C ILE A 5 -9.38 -3.89 2.31
N GLU A 6 -10.36 -3.04 2.62
CA GLU A 6 -11.42 -3.37 3.60
C GLU A 6 -12.66 -3.90 2.87
N SER A 7 -13.05 -3.26 1.76
CA SER A 7 -14.14 -3.75 0.91
C SER A 7 -14.04 -3.21 -0.51
N VAL A 8 -14.54 -3.99 -1.46
CA VAL A 8 -14.66 -3.62 -2.87
C VAL A 8 -16.10 -3.85 -3.31
N THR A 9 -16.76 -2.79 -3.76
CA THR A 9 -18.10 -2.83 -4.36
C THR A 9 -17.99 -2.60 -5.88
N GLU A 10 -19.09 -2.29 -6.58
CA GLU A 10 -19.07 -2.15 -8.05
C GLU A 10 -18.07 -1.10 -8.55
N ARG A 11 -18.03 0.08 -7.95
CA ARG A 11 -17.11 1.17 -8.33
C ARG A 11 -16.48 1.91 -7.15
N LEU A 12 -16.77 1.46 -5.93
CA LEU A 12 -16.27 2.07 -4.70
C LEU A 12 -15.40 1.07 -3.96
N VAL A 13 -14.20 1.50 -3.60
CA VAL A 13 -13.24 0.72 -2.84
C VAL A 13 -12.95 1.45 -1.54
N LYS A 14 -13.14 0.74 -0.43
CA LYS A 14 -12.79 1.21 0.90
C LYS A 14 -11.47 0.61 1.30
N VAL A 15 -10.54 1.47 1.70
CA VAL A 15 -9.21 1.06 2.09
C VAL A 15 -8.77 1.71 3.39
N THR A 16 -7.88 1.03 4.10
CA THR A 16 -7.06 1.63 5.13
C THR A 16 -5.73 2.04 4.50
N ILE A 17 -5.40 3.33 4.53
CA ILE A 17 -4.10 3.85 4.10
C ILE A 17 -3.04 3.34 5.08
N LEU A 18 -1.96 2.78 4.53
CA LEU A 18 -0.82 2.28 5.28
C LEU A 18 0.40 3.13 4.97
N ASP A 19 1.25 3.27 5.98
CA ASP A 19 2.58 3.87 5.87
C ASP A 19 3.60 2.99 6.61
N ILE A 20 4.88 3.22 6.35
CA ILE A 20 5.98 2.49 6.98
C ILE A 20 6.67 3.42 7.98
N ASP A 21 6.71 3.00 9.25
CA ASP A 21 7.38 3.76 10.29
C ASP A 21 8.92 3.67 10.20
N ASN A 22 9.61 4.41 11.07
CA ASN A 22 11.08 4.43 11.12
C ASN A 22 11.73 3.08 11.51
N TYR A 23 10.92 2.09 11.92
CA TYR A 23 11.34 0.74 12.28
C TYR A 23 10.95 -0.29 11.22
N GLY A 24 10.37 0.13 10.09
CA GLY A 24 9.95 -0.76 9.02
C GLY A 24 8.60 -1.45 9.28
N ALA A 25 7.83 -1.02 10.28
CA ALA A 25 6.52 -1.55 10.57
C ALA A 25 5.43 -0.82 9.76
N LEU A 26 4.43 -1.58 9.29
CA LEU A 26 3.26 -1.00 8.61
C LEU A 26 2.28 -0.46 9.65
N ILE A 27 2.00 0.84 9.57
CA ILE A 27 1.06 1.53 10.45
C ILE A 27 -0.15 2.04 9.66
N PRO A 28 -1.38 1.89 10.18
CA PRO A 28 -2.57 2.45 9.55
C PRO A 28 -2.66 3.96 9.82
N LEU A 29 -2.84 4.76 8.77
CA LEU A 29 -3.01 6.21 8.86
C LEU A 29 -4.48 6.64 8.90
N GLY A 30 -5.37 5.85 8.31
CA GLY A 30 -6.80 6.16 8.29
C GLY A 30 -7.56 5.44 7.19
N LEU A 31 -8.90 5.52 7.27
CA LEU A 31 -9.80 4.98 6.25
C LEU A 31 -10.05 6.02 5.16
N LYS A 32 -10.03 5.57 3.91
CA LYS A 32 -10.41 6.39 2.76
C LYS A 32 -11.18 5.55 1.75
N GLU A 33 -12.10 6.21 1.06
CA GLU A 33 -12.88 5.61 -0.02
C GLU A 33 -12.46 6.23 -1.34
N PHE A 34 -12.35 5.37 -2.36
CA PHE A 34 -11.96 5.76 -3.71
C PHE A 34 -12.94 5.21 -4.72
N GLN A 35 -13.12 5.96 -5.81
CA GLN A 35 -13.79 5.48 -7.01
C GLN A 35 -12.81 4.74 -7.92
N VAL A 36 -13.31 3.74 -8.62
CA VAL A 36 -12.56 2.97 -9.62
C VAL A 36 -13.42 2.85 -10.87
N ASP A 37 -12.93 3.43 -11.96
CA ASP A 37 -13.61 3.38 -13.26
C ASP A 37 -13.12 2.24 -14.15
N ASP A 38 -11.91 1.74 -13.90
CA ASP A 38 -11.30 0.65 -14.66
C ASP A 38 -11.62 -0.73 -14.06
N TYR A 39 -12.19 -1.61 -14.88
CA TYR A 39 -12.57 -2.96 -14.46
C TYR A 39 -11.38 -3.86 -14.10
N ALA A 40 -10.24 -3.71 -14.78
CA ALA A 40 -9.03 -4.48 -14.48
C ALA A 40 -8.45 -4.04 -13.12
N VAL A 41 -8.43 -2.73 -12.85
CA VAL A 41 -8.05 -2.19 -11.54
C VAL A 41 -8.97 -2.73 -10.45
N LEU A 42 -10.28 -2.73 -10.69
CA LEU A 42 -11.25 -3.28 -9.75
C LEU A 42 -11.02 -4.77 -9.48
N GLN A 43 -10.75 -5.57 -10.51
CA GLN A 43 -10.45 -7.00 -10.39
C GLN A 43 -9.18 -7.26 -9.57
N THR A 44 -8.12 -6.47 -9.81
CA THR A 44 -6.90 -6.56 -9.00
C THR A 44 -7.20 -6.29 -7.53
N LEU A 45 -7.98 -5.25 -7.23
CA LEU A 45 -8.34 -4.88 -5.85
C LEU A 45 -9.25 -5.93 -5.18
N LYS A 46 -10.19 -6.54 -5.92
CA LYS A 46 -11.05 -7.62 -5.40
C LYS A 46 -10.27 -8.87 -4.97
N ASN A 47 -9.20 -9.17 -5.69
CA ASN A 47 -8.40 -10.38 -5.47
C ASN A 47 -7.21 -10.14 -4.52
N SER A 48 -7.10 -8.94 -3.93
CA SER A 48 -5.96 -8.55 -3.10
C SER A 48 -6.39 -8.12 -1.70
N THR A 49 -5.62 -8.51 -0.68
CA THR A 49 -5.80 -8.01 0.69
C THR A 49 -5.03 -6.70 0.92
N HIS A 50 -3.88 -6.56 0.26
CA HIS A 50 -3.07 -5.35 0.28
C HIS A 50 -2.74 -4.96 -1.16
N ALA A 51 -2.60 -3.66 -1.41
CA ALA A 51 -2.26 -3.17 -2.73
C ALA A 51 -1.40 -1.90 -2.65
N ALA A 52 -0.63 -1.67 -3.71
CA ALA A 52 -0.13 -0.34 -4.04
C ALA A 52 -1.12 0.29 -5.02
N ILE A 53 -1.65 1.46 -4.66
CA ILE A 53 -2.59 2.21 -5.51
C ILE A 53 -1.99 3.56 -5.92
N PHE A 54 -2.34 3.99 -7.12
CA PHE A 54 -2.02 5.31 -7.66
C PHE A 54 -3.32 6.04 -7.99
N THR A 55 -3.41 7.30 -7.56
CA THR A 55 -4.55 8.17 -7.80
C THR A 55 -4.25 9.17 -8.90
N GLY A 56 -5.29 9.61 -9.62
CA GLY A 56 -5.21 10.77 -10.51
C GLY A 56 -5.23 12.09 -9.74
N ASP A 57 -5.24 13.21 -10.48
CA ASP A 57 -5.11 14.57 -9.94
C ASP A 57 -6.15 14.93 -8.84
N ASP A 58 -7.33 14.31 -8.86
CA ASP A 58 -8.40 14.58 -7.89
C ASP A 58 -8.32 13.74 -6.59
N ASP A 59 -7.31 12.87 -6.44
CA ASP A 59 -7.10 12.02 -5.25
C ASP A 59 -8.30 11.16 -4.81
N LYS A 60 -9.30 11.05 -5.69
CA LYS A 60 -10.57 10.32 -5.49
C LYS A 60 -10.68 9.10 -6.38
N ILE A 61 -9.97 9.08 -7.51
CA ILE A 61 -10.06 8.02 -8.51
C ILE A 61 -8.75 7.24 -8.53
N ILE A 62 -8.83 5.92 -8.36
CA ILE A 62 -7.68 5.02 -8.54
C ILE A 62 -7.52 4.77 -10.04
N ILE A 63 -6.35 5.10 -10.56
CA ILE A 63 -5.99 4.90 -11.96
C ILE A 63 -5.18 3.62 -12.18
N LEU A 64 -4.44 3.17 -11.17
CA LEU A 64 -3.65 1.92 -11.21
C LEU A 64 -3.65 1.24 -9.84
N ALA A 65 -3.70 -0.09 -9.86
CA ALA A 65 -3.53 -0.91 -8.67
C ALA A 65 -2.63 -2.11 -8.97
N SER A 66 -1.76 -2.44 -8.02
CA SER A 66 -0.98 -3.66 -8.00
C SER A 66 -1.23 -4.39 -6.69
N GLY A 67 -1.71 -5.63 -6.77
CA GLY A 67 -1.89 -6.48 -5.61
C GLY A 67 -0.54 -6.82 -5.00
N LEU A 68 -0.45 -6.74 -3.67
CA LEU A 68 0.74 -7.11 -2.93
C LEU A 68 0.50 -8.46 -2.27
N SER A 69 1.30 -9.45 -2.65
CA SER A 69 1.35 -10.71 -1.93
C SER A 69 1.98 -10.53 -0.55
N LYS A 70 1.68 -11.44 0.38
CA LYS A 70 2.28 -11.43 1.71
C LYS A 70 3.81 -11.52 1.65
N ASP A 71 4.34 -12.29 0.72
CA ASP A 71 5.77 -12.47 0.51
C ASP A 71 6.44 -11.18 0.00
N GLU A 72 5.78 -10.42 -0.89
CA GLU A 72 6.27 -9.11 -1.34
C GLU A 72 6.25 -8.07 -0.22
N LEU A 73 5.20 -8.08 0.61
CA LEU A 73 5.08 -7.20 1.76
C LEU A 73 6.21 -7.45 2.77
N ASP A 74 6.49 -8.73 3.06
CA ASP A 74 7.55 -9.11 4.01
C ASP A 74 8.96 -8.84 3.43
N LYS A 75 9.12 -8.93 2.11
CA LYS A 75 10.37 -8.54 1.42
C LYS A 75 10.64 -7.03 1.53
N GLU A 76 9.62 -6.19 1.36
CA GLU A 76 9.76 -4.73 1.51
C GLU A 76 10.03 -4.31 2.97
N LYS A 77 9.40 -4.96 3.96
CA LYS A 77 9.77 -4.79 5.37
C LYS A 77 11.24 -5.14 5.62
N THR A 78 11.68 -6.29 5.12
CA THR A 78 13.06 -6.77 5.29
C THR A 78 14.08 -5.82 4.66
N LYS A 79 13.79 -5.24 3.50
CA LYS A 79 14.67 -4.24 2.87
C LYS A 79 14.77 -2.95 3.70
N THR A 80 13.66 -2.49 4.25
CA THR A 80 13.60 -1.24 5.03
C THR A 80 14.39 -1.37 6.33
N ILE A 81 14.24 -2.49 7.05
CA ILE A 81 15.01 -2.78 8.27
C ILE A 81 16.52 -2.80 7.96
N ASN A 82 16.93 -3.51 6.90
CA ASN A 82 18.33 -3.57 6.49
C ASN A 82 18.94 -2.23 6.04
N ALA A 83 18.10 -1.27 5.60
CA ALA A 83 18.55 0.07 5.24
C ALA A 83 18.79 0.95 6.48
N VAL A 84 18.00 0.75 7.54
CA VAL A 84 18.16 1.44 8.84
C VAL A 84 19.40 0.91 9.57
N ASP A 85 19.62 -0.41 9.57
CA ASP A 85 20.80 -1.00 10.21
C ASP A 85 22.11 -0.56 9.54
N ARG A 86 22.12 -0.44 8.19
CA ARG A 86 23.28 0.11 7.47
C ARG A 86 23.55 1.60 7.71
N LYS A 87 22.56 2.36 8.19
CA LYS A 87 22.78 3.74 8.63
C LYS A 87 23.43 3.79 10.01
N LYS A 88 23.02 2.93 10.94
CA LYS A 88 23.63 2.84 12.27
C LYS A 88 25.11 2.45 12.23
N GLU A 89 25.52 1.65 11.26
CA GLU A 89 26.93 1.24 11.11
C GLU A 89 27.85 2.36 10.58
N LYS A 90 27.29 3.39 9.91
CA LYS A 90 28.06 4.53 9.37
C LYS A 90 28.21 5.70 10.34
N ASP A 91 27.38 5.78 11.38
CA ASP A 91 27.48 6.84 12.40
C ASP A 91 28.49 6.49 13.53
N TYR A 92 29.06 5.28 13.51
CA TYR A 92 30.07 4.80 14.47
C TYR A 92 31.48 4.63 13.89
N HIS A 93 31.74 5.13 12.66
CA HIS A 93 33.06 5.09 12.02
C HIS A 93 33.57 6.46 11.58
#